data_AF-G9KN60-F1
#
_entry.id   AF-G9KN60-F1
#
_cell.length_a   1.000
_cell.length_b   1.000
_cell.length_c   1.000
_cell.angle_alpha   90.00
_cell.angle_beta   90.00
_cell.angle_gamma   90.00
#
_symmetry.space_group_name_H-M   'P 1'
#
loop_
_entity.id
_entity.type
_entity.pdbx_description
1 polymer ?
#
loop_
_entity_poly.entity_id
_entity_poly.type
_entity_poly.pdbx_seq_one_letter_code
_entity_poly.pdbx_strand_id
1 'polypeptide(L)'
;EALKSMGVTALFDKDSNMTGISDHRITIDLFKHQGTITVNEEGTQAAAMTTVGFMPLTTQVRFTVDRPFLFLIYERRTSCLLFMGRVANPTKS
;
A
#
# COMPACT_ATOMS: atom_id res chain seq x y z
N GLU A 1 17.06 -0.67 -8.73
CA GLU A 1 16.58 0.27 -9.77
C GLU A 1 15.70 1.40 -9.25
N ALA A 2 14.49 1.17 -8.73
CA ALA A 2 13.61 2.28 -8.28
C ALA A 2 14.29 3.25 -7.27
N LEU A 3 15.03 2.71 -6.29
CA LEU A 3 15.80 3.53 -5.35
C LEU A 3 16.92 4.34 -6.03
N LYS A 4 17.60 3.76 -7.03
CA LYS A 4 18.62 4.45 -7.82
C LYS A 4 18.02 5.59 -8.64
N SER A 5 16.84 5.38 -9.26
CA SER A 5 16.14 6.46 -10.00
C SER A 5 15.65 7.58 -9.08
N MET A 6 15.46 7.30 -7.79
CA MET A 6 15.17 8.30 -6.77
C MET A 6 16.43 9.00 -6.22
N GLY A 7 17.62 8.66 -6.71
CA GLY A 7 18.90 9.26 -6.30
C GLY A 7 19.68 8.47 -5.25
N VAL A 8 19.15 7.36 -4.73
CA VAL A 8 19.87 6.48 -3.79
C VAL A 8 20.75 5.53 -4.59
N THR A 9 21.89 6.02 -5.06
CA THR A 9 22.85 5.26 -5.88
C THR A 9 24.04 4.75 -5.06
N ALA A 10 24.54 5.58 -4.14
CA ALA A 10 25.72 5.28 -3.32
C ALA A 10 25.60 3.96 -2.54
N LEU A 11 24.40 3.58 -2.10
CA LEU A 11 24.17 2.32 -1.37
C LEU A 11 24.49 1.06 -2.19
N PHE A 12 24.32 1.14 -3.51
CA PHE A 12 24.48 0.02 -4.43
C PHE A 12 25.82 0.05 -5.18
N ASP A 13 26.67 1.02 -4.86
CA ASP A 13 27.98 1.17 -5.50
C ASP A 13 29.03 0.27 -4.84
N LYS A 14 29.99 -0.19 -5.64
CA LYS A 14 31.10 -1.01 -5.15
C LYS A 14 32.03 -0.24 -4.23
N ASP A 15 32.13 1.08 -4.44
CA ASP A 15 32.96 2.00 -3.64
C ASP A 15 32.18 2.62 -2.47
N SER A 16 31.01 2.07 -2.13
CA SER A 16 30.19 2.56 -1.02
C SER A 16 30.89 2.35 0.34
N ASN A 17 30.79 3.36 1.21
CA ASN A 17 31.35 3.27 2.55
C ASN A 17 30.41 2.50 3.48
N MET A 18 30.75 1.24 3.76
CA MET A 18 29.96 0.31 4.58
C MET A 18 30.66 -0.09 5.89
N THR A 19 31.68 0.66 6.33
CA THR A 19 32.48 0.32 7.52
C THR A 19 31.68 0.28 8.82
N GLY A 20 30.52 0.94 8.87
CA GLY A 20 29.59 0.85 10.01
C GLY A 20 28.80 -0.46 10.10
N ILE A 21 28.85 -1.30 9.04
CA ILE A 21 28.15 -2.60 8.96
C ILE A 21 29.16 -3.75 9.03
N SER A 22 30.30 -3.64 8.35
CA SER A 22 31.33 -4.67 8.32
C SER A 22 32.73 -4.07 8.12
N ASP A 23 33.73 -4.69 8.72
CA ASP A 23 35.16 -4.40 8.47
C ASP A 23 35.62 -4.88 7.08
N HIS A 24 34.81 -5.71 6.40
CA HIS A 24 35.06 -6.19 5.04
C HIS A 24 34.32 -5.35 4.00
N ARG A 25 34.88 -5.29 2.79
CA ARG A 25 34.24 -4.61 1.67
C ARG A 25 33.02 -5.41 1.21
N ILE A 26 31.84 -4.89 1.51
CA ILE A 26 30.54 -5.45 1.14
C ILE A 26 29.78 -4.50 0.21
N THR A 27 28.91 -5.08 -0.62
CA THR A 27 28.10 -4.30 -1.58
C THR A 27 26.69 -4.88 -1.60
N ILE A 28 25.67 -4.01 -1.63
CA ILE A 28 24.28 -4.43 -1.74
C ILE A 28 23.91 -4.55 -3.21
N ASP A 29 23.58 -5.77 -3.64
CA ASP A 29 23.19 -6.09 -5.00
C ASP A 29 21.67 -6.21 -5.18
N LEU A 30 20.98 -6.75 -4.17
CA LEU A 30 19.54 -6.99 -4.19
C LEU A 30 18.83 -6.33 -3.00
N PHE A 31 17.83 -5.51 -3.31
CA PHE A 31 16.84 -5.02 -2.36
C PHE A 31 15.46 -5.56 -2.73
N LYS A 32 14.97 -6.56 -1.98
CA LYS A 32 13.66 -7.18 -2.22
C LYS A 32 12.61 -6.65 -1.26
N HIS A 33 11.62 -5.93 -1.80
CA HIS A 33 10.41 -5.54 -1.08
C HIS A 33 9.22 -6.31 -1.65
N GLN A 34 8.63 -7.20 -0.85
CA GLN A 34 7.47 -8.02 -1.24
C GLN A 34 6.39 -7.86 -0.17
N GLY A 35 5.18 -7.51 -0.60
CA GLY A 35 4.02 -7.37 0.27
C GLY A 35 2.79 -8.02 -0.36
N THR A 36 1.91 -8.56 0.47
CA THR A 36 0.64 -9.17 0.06
C THR A 36 -0.48 -8.52 0.85
N ILE A 37 -1.58 -8.16 0.17
CA ILE A 37 -2.79 -7.62 0.79
C ILE A 37 -3.95 -8.50 0.36
N THR A 38 -4.75 -8.96 1.32
CA THR A 38 -6.00 -9.68 1.07
C THR A 38 -7.15 -8.79 1.54
N VAL A 39 -8.11 -8.53 0.66
CA VAL A 39 -9.32 -7.75 0.97
C VAL A 39 -10.51 -8.68 0.85
N ASN A 40 -11.26 -8.85 1.94
CA ASN A 40 -12.50 -9.62 1.96
C ASN A 40 -13.54 -8.94 2.88
N GLU A 41 -14.78 -9.41 2.77
CA GLU A 41 -15.92 -8.86 3.52
C GLU A 41 -15.95 -9.32 4.99
N GLU A 42 -15.22 -10.39 5.31
CA GLU A 42 -15.21 -11.01 6.64
C GLU A 42 -14.71 -10.05 7.73
N GLY A 43 -13.83 -9.10 7.40
CA GLY A 43 -13.40 -8.06 8.34
C GLY A 43 -14.46 -7.01 8.68
N THR A 44 -15.60 -6.99 7.98
CA THR A 44 -16.70 -6.01 8.14
C THR A 44 -18.06 -6.72 8.26
N GLN A 45 -18.11 -7.87 8.92
CA GLN A 45 -19.36 -8.62 9.15
C GLN A 45 -20.36 -7.94 10.11
N ALA A 46 -20.07 -6.71 10.55
CA ALA A 46 -20.92 -5.87 11.42
C ALA A 46 -21.47 -4.62 10.71
N ALA A 47 -21.62 -4.64 9.38
CA ALA A 47 -22.32 -3.59 8.65
C ALA A 47 -23.81 -3.63 9.01
N ALA A 48 -24.20 -2.74 9.92
CA ALA A 48 -25.54 -2.59 10.47
C ALA A 48 -26.64 -2.63 9.39
N MET A 49 -27.59 -3.56 9.53
CA MET A 49 -28.89 -3.47 8.89
C MET A 49 -29.70 -2.36 9.58
N THR A 50 -29.43 -1.10 9.26
CA THR A 50 -30.24 0.02 9.73
C THR A 50 -31.34 0.31 8.71
N THR A 51 -32.51 -0.31 8.90
CA THR A 51 -33.71 0.05 8.15
C THR A 51 -34.51 1.05 8.98
N VAL A 52 -34.54 2.32 8.56
CA VAL A 52 -35.41 3.35 9.15
C VAL A 52 -36.61 3.55 8.22
N GLY A 53 -37.83 3.55 8.78
CA GLY A 53 -39.10 3.54 8.03
C GLY A 53 -39.45 4.78 7.20
N PHE A 54 -38.54 5.74 7.07
CA PHE A 54 -38.66 6.90 6.19
C PHE A 54 -37.40 7.03 5.34
N MET A 55 -37.48 6.60 4.09
CA MET A 55 -36.39 6.69 3.14
C MET A 55 -36.74 7.77 2.10
N PRO A 56 -35.93 8.83 1.95
CA PRO A 56 -36.19 9.84 0.94
C PRO A 56 -36.23 9.18 -0.45
N LEU A 57 -37.24 9.53 -1.26
CA LEU A 57 -37.44 9.01 -2.63
C LEU A 57 -36.37 9.49 -3.63
N THR A 58 -35.48 10.38 -3.21
CA THR A 58 -34.38 10.90 -4.01
C THR A 58 -33.25 9.88 -4.14
N THR A 59 -32.41 10.02 -5.16
CA THR A 59 -31.27 9.15 -5.39
C THR A 59 -30.33 9.14 -4.17
N GLN A 60 -30.21 7.98 -3.51
CA GLN A 60 -29.28 7.80 -2.40
C GLN A 60 -27.83 7.91 -2.89
N VAL A 61 -26.97 8.57 -2.11
CA VAL A 61 -25.54 8.62 -2.42
C VAL A 61 -24.95 7.23 -2.31
N ARG A 62 -24.48 6.69 -3.44
CA ARG A 62 -23.76 5.41 -3.51
C ARG A 62 -22.31 5.68 -3.86
N PHE A 63 -21.40 5.06 -3.11
CA PHE A 63 -19.99 5.04 -3.45
C PHE A 63 -19.68 3.73 -4.17
N THR A 64 -19.51 3.81 -5.49
CA THR A 64 -19.25 2.66 -6.35
C THR A 64 -17.81 2.71 -6.84
N VAL A 65 -17.07 1.62 -6.63
CA VAL A 65 -15.68 1.45 -7.05
C VAL A 65 -15.61 0.35 -8.11
N ASP A 66 -16.11 0.64 -9.30
CA ASP A 66 -16.25 -0.28 -10.44
C ASP A 66 -15.26 0.00 -11.59
N ARG A 67 -14.23 0.81 -11.31
CA ARG A 67 -13.20 1.26 -12.26
C ARG A 67 -11.86 1.43 -11.55
N PRO A 68 -10.73 1.52 -12.27
CA PRO A 68 -9.41 1.59 -11.66
C PRO A 68 -9.32 2.65 -10.56
N PHE A 69 -8.79 2.24 -9.39
CA PHE A 69 -8.74 3.07 -8.19
C PHE A 69 -7.40 2.96 -7.47
N LEU A 70 -7.14 3.95 -6.63
CA LEU A 70 -6.02 3.96 -5.70
C LEU A 70 -6.54 3.69 -4.29
N PHE A 71 -5.70 3.05 -3.48
CA PHE A 71 -5.95 2.92 -2.05
C PHE A 71 -4.69 3.28 -1.26
N LEU A 72 -4.92 3.82 -0.07
CA LEU A 72 -3.89 4.13 0.90
C LEU A 72 -4.35 3.62 2.27
N ILE A 73 -3.48 2.89 2.96
CA ILE A 73 -3.75 2.34 4.30
C ILE A 73 -2.87 3.11 5.27
N TYR A 74 -3.50 3.79 6.22
CA TYR A 74 -2.82 4.59 7.23
C TYR A 74 -3.02 4.03 8.63
N GLU A 75 -1.99 4.10 9.46
CA GLU A 75 -2.11 3.96 10.92
C GLU A 75 -2.57 5.30 11.50
N ARG A 76 -3.70 5.31 12.22
CA ARG A 76 -4.40 6.54 12.61
C ARG A 76 -3.65 7.40 13.64
N ARG A 77 -2.92 6.79 14.58
CA ARG A 77 -2.29 7.52 15.69
C ARG A 77 -1.06 8.31 15.24
N THR A 78 -0.27 7.71 14.35
CA THR A 78 0.99 8.24 13.81
C THR A 78 0.82 8.89 12.44
N SER A 79 -0.34 8.69 11.80
CA SER A 79 -0.57 9.05 10.40
C SER A 79 0.43 8.40 9.43
N CYS A 80 1.02 7.26 9.82
CA CYS A 80 1.98 6.54 9.01
C CYS A 80 1.27 5.85 7.83
N LEU A 81 1.79 6.05 6.61
CA LEU A 81 1.34 5.33 5.41
C LEU A 81 1.93 3.92 5.42
N LEU A 82 1.10 2.92 5.68
CA LEU A 82 1.50 1.52 5.73
C LEU A 82 1.57 0.90 4.33
N PHE A 83 0.54 1.16 3.51
CA PHE A 83 0.46 0.64 2.15
C PHE A 83 -0.15 1.66 1.20
N MET A 84 0.33 1.66 -0.03
CA MET A 84 -0.25 2.40 -1.13
C MET A 84 -0.30 1.49 -2.35
N GLY A 85 -1.40 1.53 -3.09
CA GLY A 85 -1.53 0.68 -4.27
C GLY A 85 -2.54 1.19 -5.28
N ARG A 86 -2.48 0.61 -6.47
CA ARG A 86 -3.41 0.84 -7.57
C ARG A 86 -4.04 -0.49 -7.98
N VAL A 87 -5.36 -0.56 -7.93
CA VAL A 87 -6.12 -1.67 -8.51
C VAL A 87 -6.55 -1.25 -9.91
N ALA A 88 -5.87 -1.79 -10.91
CA ALA A 88 -6.24 -1.61 -12.32
C ALA A 88 -7.24 -2.68 -12.79
N ASN A 89 -7.10 -3.90 -12.27
CA ASN A 89 -8.04 -4.99 -12.49
C ASN A 89 -8.08 -5.88 -11.23
N PRO A 90 -9.22 -6.02 -10.54
CA PRO A 90 -9.32 -6.78 -9.30
C PRO A 90 -9.20 -8.31 -9.49
N THR A 91 -9.25 -8.82 -10.72
CA THR A 91 -9.08 -10.26 -11.00
C THR A 91 -7.63 -10.68 -11.26
N LYS A 92 -6.69 -9.74 -11.25
CA LYS A 92 -5.26 -9.99 -11.47
C LYS A 92 -4.47 -9.70 -10.19
N SER A 93 -3.60 -10.64 -9.82
CA SER A 93 -2.65 -10.54 -8.70
C SER A 93 -1.25 -10.17 -9.18
#